data_AF-W4GLD0-F1
#
_entry.id   AF-W4GLD0-F1
#
_cell.length_a   1.000
_cell.length_b   1.000
_cell.length_c   1.000
_cell.angle_alpha   90.00
_cell.angle_beta   90.00
_cell.angle_gamma   90.00
#
_symmetry.space_group_name_H-M   'P 1'
#
loop_
_entity.id
_entity.type
_entity.pdbx_description
1 polymer ?
#
loop_
_entity_poly.entity_id
_entity_poly.type
_entity_poly.pdbx_seq_one_letter_code
_entity_poly.pdbx_strand_id
1 'polypeptide(L)'
;MQAVHAIAYAAPLLTVLLVFVWMAFVMTSYTVQPDGTIVATPQAGFSWGYKSDLVFNWHPVLMSFGFLFCSSQAILVFVTKPFAHITNKLIHVACHSVSILSVTVGTIAIFRYHNEHGFHNLRSVHSWVGLTTLIAFGAQYMFGYVVYYFPGAAVPFRKQSMPFHIGVGLGVMGLIAMTFGACSQMSLFLR
;
A
#
# COMPACT_ATOMS: atom_id res chain seq x y z
N MET A 1 29.83 -1.06 -7.59
CA MET A 1 29.68 -2.05 -6.48
C MET A 1 29.35 -1.37 -5.15
N GLN A 2 30.17 -0.44 -4.64
CA GLN A 2 29.91 0.25 -3.35
C GLN A 2 28.59 1.06 -3.32
N ALA A 3 28.28 1.82 -4.37
CA ALA A 3 27.03 2.59 -4.45
C ALA A 3 25.77 1.70 -4.43
N VAL A 4 25.81 0.54 -5.09
CA VAL A 4 24.68 -0.42 -5.13
C VAL A 4 24.46 -1.04 -3.75
N HIS A 5 25.53 -1.37 -3.03
CA HIS A 5 25.43 -1.85 -1.65
C HIS A 5 24.92 -0.75 -0.71
N ALA A 6 25.40 0.49 -0.83
CA ALA A 6 24.91 1.61 -0.03
C ALA A 6 23.40 1.86 -0.23
N ILE A 7 22.93 1.82 -1.49
CA ILE A 7 21.50 1.94 -1.82
C ILE A 7 20.69 0.77 -1.25
N ALA A 8 21.22 -0.45 -1.31
CA ALA A 8 20.55 -1.64 -0.77
C ALA A 8 20.32 -1.54 0.75
N TYR A 9 21.27 -1.00 1.52
CA TYR A 9 21.07 -0.81 2.97
C TYR A 9 20.24 0.43 3.31
N ALA A 10 20.32 1.49 2.50
CA ALA A 10 19.59 2.73 2.74
C ALA A 10 18.12 2.65 2.33
N ALA A 11 17.77 1.91 1.26
CA ALA A 11 16.40 1.89 0.72
C ALA A 11 15.33 1.36 1.69
N PRO A 12 15.55 0.27 2.46
CA PRO A 12 14.60 -0.17 3.47
C PRO A 12 14.38 0.88 4.57
N LEU A 13 15.45 1.50 5.07
CA LEU A 13 15.36 2.53 6.10
C LEU A 13 14.71 3.82 5.57
N LEU A 14 15.05 4.22 4.35
CA LEU A 14 14.48 5.39 3.70
C LEU A 14 12.98 5.21 3.47
N THR A 15 12.54 4.05 3.00
CA THR A 15 11.09 3.77 2.82
C THR A 15 10.34 3.79 4.16
N VAL A 16 10.95 3.28 5.24
CA VAL A 16 10.39 3.43 6.60
C VAL A 16 10.20 4.91 6.93
N LEU A 17 11.26 5.71 6.84
CA LEU A 17 11.24 7.13 7.17
C LEU A 17 10.22 7.90 6.32
N LEU A 18 10.20 7.67 5.00
CA LEU A 18 9.27 8.33 4.10
C LEU A 18 7.80 8.00 4.41
N VAL A 19 7.49 6.74 4.78
CA VAL A 19 6.12 6.37 5.17
C VAL A 19 5.72 7.02 6.49
N PHE A 20 6.61 7.04 7.50
CA PHE A 20 6.31 7.71 8.77
C PHE A 20 6.11 9.21 8.60
N VAL A 21 6.96 9.85 7.79
CA VAL A 21 6.82 11.26 7.43
C VAL A 21 5.49 11.49 6.69
N TRP A 22 5.17 10.66 5.70
CA TRP A 22 3.89 10.70 4.97
C TRP A 22 2.68 10.58 5.91
N MET A 23 2.70 9.62 6.85
CA MET A 23 1.62 9.41 7.80
C MET A 23 1.45 10.58 8.78
N ALA A 24 2.54 11.25 9.17
CA ALA A 24 2.47 12.45 10.00
C ALA A 24 1.80 13.63 9.29
N PHE A 25 2.03 13.79 7.98
CA PHE A 25 1.44 14.88 7.20
C PHE A 25 -0.01 14.64 6.78
N VAL A 26 -0.42 13.40 6.51
CA VAL A 26 -1.80 13.06 6.07
C VAL A 26 -2.84 13.29 7.17
N MET A 27 -2.44 13.26 8.44
CA MET A 27 -3.37 13.45 9.57
C MET A 27 -3.59 14.92 9.97
N THR A 28 -3.16 15.88 9.14
CA THR A 28 -3.40 17.31 9.36
C THR A 28 -3.99 17.95 8.11
N SER A 29 -5.19 18.52 8.21
CA SER A 29 -5.78 19.32 7.15
C SER A 29 -5.52 20.80 7.38
N TYR A 30 -5.22 21.55 6.31
CA TYR A 30 -5.02 23.00 6.36
C TYR A 30 -6.18 23.69 5.64
N THR A 31 -6.93 24.52 6.36
CA THR A 31 -8.01 25.34 5.78
C THR A 31 -7.57 26.80 5.73
N VAL A 32 -7.81 27.45 4.59
CA VAL A 32 -7.62 28.90 4.44
C VAL A 32 -8.94 29.56 4.83
N GLN A 33 -8.91 30.35 5.89
CA GLN A 33 -10.06 31.13 6.34
C GLN A 33 -10.26 32.36 5.42
N PRO A 34 -11.47 32.95 5.39
CA PRO A 34 -11.76 34.14 4.59
C PRO A 34 -10.86 35.37 4.89
N ASP A 35 -10.24 35.41 6.07
CA ASP A 35 -9.28 36.44 6.50
C ASP A 35 -7.84 36.18 6.05
N GLY A 36 -7.59 35.10 5.29
CA GLY A 36 -6.28 34.68 4.81
C GLY A 36 -5.46 33.87 5.82
N THR A 37 -5.98 33.58 7.01
CA THR A 37 -5.29 32.75 8.00
C THR A 37 -5.35 31.26 7.62
N ILE A 38 -4.27 30.52 7.87
CA ILE A 38 -4.21 29.07 7.64
C ILE A 38 -4.40 28.39 8.99
N VAL A 39 -5.52 27.67 9.15
CA VAL A 39 -5.81 26.89 10.35
C VAL A 39 -5.46 25.42 10.09
N ALA A 40 -4.54 24.88 10.87
CA ALA A 40 -4.24 23.46 10.90
C ALA A 40 -5.27 22.76 11.80
N THR A 41 -6.10 21.90 11.22
CA THR A 41 -7.03 21.06 11.96
C THR A 41 -6.47 19.64 12.02
N PRO A 42 -6.11 19.11 13.21
CA PRO A 42 -5.73 17.73 13.35
C PRO A 42 -6.90 16.83 12.95
N GLN A 43 -6.69 15.96 11.98
CA GLN A 43 -7.62 14.88 11.62
C GLN A 43 -7.35 13.63 12.47
N ALA A 44 -6.64 13.80 13.59
CA ALA A 44 -6.20 12.72 14.47
C ALA A 44 -7.40 12.02 15.10
N GLY A 45 -7.36 10.69 15.10
CA GLY A 45 -8.39 9.86 15.71
C GLY A 45 -8.82 8.71 14.80
N PHE A 46 -9.33 7.67 15.43
CA PHE A 46 -9.84 6.50 14.77
C PHE A 46 -11.14 6.10 15.43
N SER A 47 -12.13 5.78 14.63
CA SER A 47 -13.39 5.22 15.12
C SER A 47 -13.79 4.07 14.23
N TRP A 48 -14.47 3.09 14.81
CA TRP A 48 -15.21 2.08 14.06
C TRP A 48 -16.73 2.20 14.32
N GLY A 49 -17.17 3.30 14.92
CA GLY A 49 -18.56 3.59 15.22
C GLY A 49 -19.40 3.84 13.95
N TYR A 50 -20.71 3.68 14.07
CA TYR A 50 -21.66 3.93 12.98
C TYR A 50 -21.73 5.43 12.63
N LYS A 51 -21.71 5.77 11.34
CA LYS A 51 -21.75 7.14 10.80
C LYS A 51 -20.68 8.08 11.36
N SER A 52 -19.54 7.54 11.73
CA SER A 52 -18.42 8.33 12.23
C SER A 52 -17.50 8.73 11.08
N ASP A 53 -17.21 10.03 10.94
CA ASP A 53 -16.26 10.53 9.94
C ASP A 53 -14.85 9.95 10.12
N LEU A 54 -14.46 9.69 11.38
CA LEU A 54 -13.18 9.07 11.75
C LEU A 54 -12.99 7.63 11.22
N VAL A 55 -14.03 6.99 10.65
CA VAL A 55 -13.89 5.69 9.97
C VAL A 55 -13.05 5.84 8.70
N PHE A 56 -13.13 6.99 8.02
CA PHE A 56 -12.35 7.27 6.82
C PHE A 56 -10.84 7.16 7.07
N ASN A 57 -10.36 7.61 8.23
CA ASN A 57 -8.93 7.65 8.58
C ASN A 57 -8.25 6.27 8.55
N TRP A 58 -9.01 5.18 8.74
CA TRP A 58 -8.48 3.83 8.57
C TRP A 58 -8.04 3.53 7.15
N HIS A 59 -8.70 4.10 6.14
CA HIS A 59 -8.37 3.86 4.75
C HIS A 59 -6.95 4.31 4.39
N PRO A 60 -6.57 5.60 4.45
CA PRO A 60 -5.24 6.03 4.05
C PRO A 60 -4.14 5.41 4.92
N VAL A 61 -4.39 5.22 6.23
CA VAL A 61 -3.43 4.63 7.16
C VAL A 61 -3.14 3.17 6.81
N LEU A 62 -4.17 2.35 6.64
CA LEU A 62 -4.00 0.93 6.33
C LEU A 62 -3.55 0.69 4.89
N MET A 63 -3.91 1.57 3.95
CA MET A 63 -3.38 1.55 2.59
C MET A 63 -1.88 1.87 2.58
N SER A 64 -1.44 2.93 3.27
CA SER A 64 -0.02 3.28 3.35
C SER A 64 0.79 2.19 4.07
N PHE A 65 0.30 1.67 5.19
CA PHE A 65 0.98 0.59 5.90
C PHE A 65 1.07 -0.69 5.04
N GLY A 66 -0.03 -1.11 4.43
CA GLY A 66 -0.06 -2.33 3.63
C GLY A 66 0.69 -2.20 2.30
N PHE A 67 0.29 -1.24 1.46
CA PHE A 67 0.80 -1.11 0.08
C PHE A 67 2.09 -0.31 -0.06
N LEU A 68 2.47 0.55 0.87
CA LEU A 68 3.77 1.26 0.77
C LEU A 68 4.80 0.61 1.66
N PHE A 69 4.49 0.40 2.94
CA PHE A 69 5.47 -0.13 3.88
C PHE A 69 5.67 -1.64 3.70
N CYS A 70 4.65 -2.46 4.00
CA CYS A 70 4.81 -3.91 4.03
C CYS A 70 5.22 -4.50 2.67
N SER A 71 4.59 -4.08 1.56
CA SER A 71 4.91 -4.56 0.22
C SER A 71 6.33 -4.19 -0.24
N SER A 72 6.81 -2.98 0.09
CA SER A 72 8.16 -2.54 -0.29
C SER A 72 9.21 -3.32 0.48
N GLN A 73 9.01 -3.53 1.80
CA GLN A 73 9.91 -4.36 2.61
C GLN A 73 9.92 -5.81 2.10
N ALA A 74 8.76 -6.33 1.69
CA ALA A 74 8.65 -7.68 1.13
C ALA A 74 9.48 -7.84 -0.16
N ILE A 75 9.49 -6.85 -1.05
CA ILE A 75 10.30 -6.91 -2.29
C ILE A 75 11.79 -6.69 -1.97
N LEU A 76 12.10 -5.70 -1.12
CA LEU A 76 13.47 -5.33 -0.79
C LEU A 76 14.24 -6.48 -0.13
N VAL A 77 13.60 -7.36 0.64
CA VAL A 77 14.30 -8.50 1.27
C VAL A 77 15.01 -9.41 0.25
N PHE A 78 14.48 -9.53 -0.97
CA PHE A 78 15.10 -10.31 -2.04
C PHE A 78 16.12 -9.52 -2.88
N VAL A 79 16.10 -8.19 -2.79
CA VAL A 79 17.10 -7.29 -3.38
C VAL A 79 18.33 -7.20 -2.48
N THR A 80 18.11 -6.93 -1.20
CA THR A 80 19.17 -6.70 -0.21
C THR A 80 19.78 -8.01 0.31
N LYS A 81 19.02 -9.12 0.22
CA LYS A 81 19.41 -10.47 0.65
C LYS A 81 20.10 -10.50 2.02
N PRO A 82 19.48 -9.94 3.07
CA PRO A 82 20.14 -9.79 4.37
C PRO A 82 20.25 -11.12 5.12
N PHE A 83 19.41 -12.10 4.81
CA PHE A 83 19.38 -13.42 5.46
C PHE A 83 19.49 -14.57 4.45
N ALA A 84 19.46 -15.80 4.97
CA ALA A 84 19.38 -17.01 4.16
C ALA A 84 18.12 -17.00 3.25
N HIS A 85 18.21 -17.65 2.09
CA HIS A 85 17.15 -17.64 1.08
C HIS A 85 15.78 -18.07 1.63
N ILE A 86 15.74 -19.10 2.50
CA ILE A 86 14.49 -19.55 3.12
C ILE A 86 13.87 -18.49 4.03
N THR A 87 14.71 -17.80 4.82
CA THR A 87 14.28 -16.72 5.70
C THR A 87 13.76 -15.52 4.91
N ASN A 88 14.46 -15.12 3.83
CA ASN A 88 13.99 -14.05 2.95
C ASN A 88 12.64 -14.40 2.31
N LYS A 89 12.44 -15.66 1.91
CA LYS A 89 11.15 -16.14 1.40
C LYS A 89 10.04 -16.04 2.45
N LEU A 90 10.31 -16.44 3.69
CA LEU A 90 9.33 -16.35 4.78
C LEU A 90 8.96 -14.90 5.07
N ILE A 91 9.95 -14.00 5.16
CA ILE A 91 9.71 -12.57 5.35
C ILE A 91 8.87 -12.00 4.20
N HIS A 92 9.20 -12.32 2.95
CA HIS A 92 8.45 -11.85 1.79
C HIS A 92 6.98 -12.28 1.83
N VAL A 93 6.70 -13.56 2.09
CA VAL A 93 5.32 -14.08 2.18
C VAL A 93 4.59 -13.48 3.39
N ALA A 94 5.24 -13.40 4.55
CA ALA A 94 4.64 -12.83 5.76
C ALA A 94 4.30 -11.34 5.58
N CYS A 95 5.21 -10.54 5.05
CA CYS A 95 4.97 -9.11 4.79
C CYS A 95 3.86 -8.89 3.77
N HIS A 96 3.81 -9.66 2.68
CA HIS A 96 2.68 -9.57 1.74
C HIS A 96 1.35 -10.07 2.35
N SER A 97 1.38 -11.05 3.26
CA SER A 97 0.18 -11.49 3.99
C SER A 97 -0.38 -10.37 4.85
N VAL A 98 0.47 -9.71 5.64
CA VAL A 98 0.09 -8.55 6.48
C VAL A 98 -0.41 -7.42 5.60
N SER A 99 0.24 -7.18 4.45
CA SER A 99 -0.19 -6.20 3.47
C SER A 99 -1.62 -6.48 2.99
N ILE A 100 -1.94 -7.70 2.55
CA ILE A 100 -3.28 -8.10 2.09
C ILE A 100 -4.34 -7.85 3.16
N LEU A 101 -4.07 -8.23 4.41
CA LEU A 101 -5.01 -8.04 5.52
C LEU A 101 -5.25 -6.55 5.78
N SER A 102 -4.17 -5.76 5.85
CA SER A 102 -4.24 -4.32 6.07
C SER A 102 -5.07 -3.63 4.99
N VAL A 103 -4.76 -3.87 3.71
CA VAL A 103 -5.45 -3.21 2.60
C VAL A 103 -6.91 -3.67 2.52
N THR A 104 -7.21 -4.93 2.83
CA THR A 104 -8.61 -5.40 2.87
C THR A 104 -9.42 -4.62 3.92
N VAL A 105 -8.89 -4.47 5.14
CA VAL A 105 -9.57 -3.69 6.19
C VAL A 105 -9.70 -2.22 5.81
N GLY A 106 -8.65 -1.62 5.22
CA GLY A 106 -8.71 -0.24 4.73
C GLY A 106 -9.71 -0.04 3.59
N THR A 107 -9.89 -1.03 2.72
CA THR A 107 -10.92 -1.01 1.67
C THR A 107 -12.31 -1.12 2.28
N ILE A 108 -12.52 -2.01 3.26
CA ILE A 108 -13.79 -2.10 3.98
C ILE A 108 -14.15 -0.77 4.63
N ALA A 109 -13.18 -0.10 5.27
CA ALA A 109 -13.40 1.19 5.91
C ALA A 109 -13.91 2.27 4.94
N ILE A 110 -13.33 2.39 3.73
CA ILE A 110 -13.78 3.41 2.76
C ILE A 110 -15.16 3.10 2.17
N PHE A 111 -15.44 1.84 1.84
CA PHE A 111 -16.77 1.45 1.35
C PHE A 111 -17.84 1.68 2.41
N ARG A 112 -17.53 1.35 3.67
CA ARG A 112 -18.42 1.61 4.80
C ARG A 112 -18.65 3.11 4.98
N TYR A 113 -17.59 3.92 4.96
CA TYR A 113 -17.69 5.38 5.06
C TYR A 113 -18.62 5.94 3.97
N HIS A 114 -18.42 5.58 2.70
CA HIS A 114 -19.29 6.04 1.62
C HIS A 114 -20.75 5.60 1.81
N ASN A 115 -20.98 4.33 2.15
CA ASN A 115 -22.34 3.80 2.29
C ASN A 115 -23.10 4.45 3.46
N GLU A 116 -22.43 4.69 4.59
CA GLU A 116 -23.06 5.29 5.78
C GLU A 116 -23.36 6.79 5.61
N HIS A 117 -22.61 7.49 4.74
CA HIS A 117 -22.76 8.93 4.47
C HIS A 117 -23.48 9.24 3.14
N GLY A 118 -23.92 8.21 2.40
CA GLY A 118 -24.68 8.37 1.15
C GLY A 118 -23.83 8.76 -0.07
N PHE A 119 -22.51 8.58 -0.02
CA PHE A 119 -21.64 8.82 -1.17
C PHE A 119 -21.68 7.67 -2.17
N HIS A 120 -21.57 8.00 -3.46
CA HIS A 120 -21.46 6.99 -4.52
C HIS A 120 -20.06 6.40 -4.58
N ASN A 121 -19.96 5.07 -4.49
CA ASN A 121 -18.69 4.35 -4.61
C ASN A 121 -18.11 4.39 -6.04
N LEU A 122 -16.79 4.20 -6.14
CA LEU A 122 -16.05 3.94 -7.38
C LEU A 122 -16.25 4.98 -8.50
N ARG A 123 -16.30 6.27 -8.16
CA ARG A 123 -16.51 7.36 -9.14
C ARG A 123 -15.23 8.06 -9.59
N SER A 124 -14.12 7.87 -8.88
CA SER A 124 -12.86 8.57 -9.13
C SER A 124 -11.84 7.68 -9.84
N VAL A 125 -10.92 8.30 -10.58
CA VAL A 125 -9.77 7.60 -11.16
C VAL A 125 -8.95 6.91 -10.07
N HIS A 126 -8.77 7.55 -8.91
CA HIS A 126 -8.13 6.94 -7.74
C HIS A 126 -8.79 5.61 -7.35
N SER A 127 -10.13 5.58 -7.30
CA SER A 127 -10.87 4.36 -6.93
C SER A 127 -10.81 3.26 -7.99
N TRP A 128 -10.75 3.62 -9.29
CA TRP A 128 -10.62 2.64 -10.37
C TRP A 128 -9.23 2.03 -10.42
N VAL A 129 -8.19 2.86 -10.36
CA VAL A 129 -6.80 2.41 -10.32
C VAL A 129 -6.55 1.64 -9.01
N GLY A 130 -7.09 2.10 -7.88
CA GLY A 130 -6.97 1.44 -6.59
C GLY A 130 -7.63 0.06 -6.56
N LEU A 131 -8.84 -0.09 -7.11
CA LEU A 131 -9.49 -1.39 -7.21
C LEU A 131 -8.73 -2.35 -8.13
N THR A 132 -8.25 -1.86 -9.27
CA THR A 132 -7.40 -2.63 -10.19
C THR A 132 -6.13 -3.10 -9.48
N THR A 133 -5.48 -2.21 -8.71
CA THR A 133 -4.29 -2.51 -7.91
C THR A 133 -4.58 -3.60 -6.89
N LEU A 134 -5.69 -3.50 -6.15
CA LEU A 134 -6.08 -4.47 -5.13
C LEU A 134 -6.28 -5.87 -5.71
N ILE A 135 -6.98 -5.96 -6.84
CA ILE A 135 -7.23 -7.23 -7.55
C ILE A 135 -5.92 -7.82 -8.06
N ALA A 136 -5.09 -7.01 -8.73
CA ALA A 136 -3.81 -7.46 -9.28
C ALA A 136 -2.84 -7.90 -8.17
N PHE A 137 -2.77 -7.16 -7.06
CA PHE A 137 -1.94 -7.51 -5.91
C PHE A 137 -2.41 -8.80 -5.24
N GLY A 138 -3.73 -8.97 -5.05
CA GLY A 138 -4.31 -10.21 -4.52
C GLY A 138 -4.02 -11.42 -5.42
N ALA A 139 -4.25 -11.29 -6.73
CA ALA A 139 -3.97 -12.36 -7.70
C ALA A 139 -2.47 -12.73 -7.72
N GLN A 140 -1.60 -11.73 -7.70
CA GLN A 140 -0.15 -11.90 -7.67
C GLN A 140 0.32 -12.60 -6.39
N TYR A 141 -0.24 -12.22 -5.24
CA TYR A 141 0.06 -12.86 -3.95
C TYR A 141 -0.41 -14.32 -3.95
N MET A 142 -1.66 -14.59 -4.36
CA MET A 142 -2.21 -15.95 -4.40
C MET A 142 -1.40 -16.86 -5.34
N PHE A 143 -1.07 -16.37 -6.53
CA PHE A 143 -0.20 -17.08 -7.47
C PHE A 143 1.17 -17.37 -6.84
N GLY A 144 1.82 -16.35 -6.26
CA GLY A 144 3.12 -16.50 -5.63
C GLY A 144 3.12 -17.49 -4.46
N TYR A 145 2.07 -17.45 -3.64
CA TYR A 145 1.88 -18.35 -2.51
C TYR A 145 1.78 -19.81 -2.97
N VAL A 146 0.87 -20.11 -3.90
CA VAL A 146 0.63 -21.47 -4.40
C VAL A 146 1.85 -22.03 -5.12
N VAL A 147 2.51 -21.21 -5.95
CA VAL A 147 3.61 -21.66 -6.82
C VAL A 147 4.93 -21.77 -6.06
N TYR A 148 5.26 -20.82 -5.18
CA TYR A 148 6.59 -20.74 -4.56
C TYR A 148 6.64 -21.08 -3.06
N TYR A 149 5.50 -21.10 -2.37
CA TYR A 149 5.43 -21.37 -0.94
C TYR A 149 4.74 -22.70 -0.62
N PHE A 150 3.41 -22.79 -0.74
CA PHE A 150 2.64 -23.99 -0.43
C PHE A 150 1.37 -24.06 -1.31
N PRO A 151 1.05 -25.20 -1.96
CA PRO A 151 1.73 -26.51 -1.90
C PRO A 151 3.08 -26.57 -2.62
N GLY A 152 3.40 -25.57 -3.44
CA GLY A 152 4.65 -25.48 -4.20
C GLY A 152 4.58 -26.24 -5.53
N ALA A 153 4.78 -25.54 -6.64
CA ALA A 153 4.75 -26.14 -7.97
C ALA A 153 6.05 -26.87 -8.34
N ALA A 154 5.98 -27.71 -9.38
CA ALA A 154 7.16 -28.40 -9.92
C ALA A 154 8.27 -27.41 -10.32
N VAL A 155 9.54 -27.83 -10.16
CA VAL A 155 10.72 -27.00 -10.45
C VAL A 155 10.70 -26.38 -11.85
N PRO A 156 10.33 -27.10 -12.94
CA PRO A 156 10.31 -26.51 -14.28
C PRO A 156 9.33 -25.34 -14.39
N PHE A 157 8.12 -25.52 -13.85
CA PHE A 157 7.09 -24.48 -13.86
C PHE A 157 7.54 -23.25 -13.06
N ARG A 158 8.10 -23.44 -11.84
CA ARG A 158 8.62 -22.34 -11.03
C ARG A 158 9.69 -21.52 -11.75
N LYS A 159 10.59 -22.18 -12.49
CA LYS A 159 11.63 -21.50 -13.27
C LYS A 159 11.03 -20.68 -14.42
N GLN A 160 10.05 -21.25 -15.13
CA GLN A 160 9.37 -20.58 -16.25
C GLN A 160 8.50 -19.40 -15.78
N SER A 161 7.81 -19.53 -14.66
CA SER A 161 6.91 -18.49 -14.13
C SER A 161 7.62 -17.37 -13.37
N MET A 162 8.88 -17.57 -12.95
CA MET A 162 9.65 -16.60 -12.18
C MET A 162 9.74 -15.21 -12.83
N PRO A 163 10.13 -15.05 -14.11
CA PRO A 163 10.21 -13.72 -14.73
C PRO A 163 8.86 -13.01 -14.77
N PHE A 164 7.76 -13.75 -14.98
CA PHE A 164 6.41 -13.17 -14.95
C PHE A 164 6.02 -12.71 -13.56
N HIS A 165 6.31 -13.52 -12.53
CA HIS A 165 6.07 -13.13 -11.15
C HIS A 165 6.83 -11.85 -10.79
N ILE A 166 8.11 -11.75 -11.16
CA ILE A 166 8.89 -10.53 -10.90
C ILE A 166 8.33 -9.34 -11.69
N GLY A 167 8.09 -9.49 -13.00
CA GLY A 167 7.61 -8.42 -13.87
C GLY A 167 6.24 -7.88 -13.45
N VAL A 168 5.28 -8.77 -13.19
CA VAL A 168 3.95 -8.38 -12.71
C VAL A 168 4.03 -7.77 -11.31
N GLY A 169 4.86 -8.32 -10.42
CA GLY A 169 5.07 -7.76 -9.08
C GLY A 169 5.57 -6.32 -9.10
N LEU A 170 6.55 -6.02 -9.96
CA LEU A 170 7.03 -4.64 -10.18
C LEU A 170 5.96 -3.75 -10.83
N GLY A 171 5.19 -4.27 -11.78
CA GLY A 171 4.04 -3.56 -12.37
C GLY A 171 2.99 -3.17 -11.32
N VAL A 172 2.69 -4.07 -10.38
CA VAL A 172 1.78 -3.79 -9.27
C VAL A 172 2.33 -2.71 -8.34
N MET A 173 3.64 -2.66 -8.08
CA MET A 173 4.24 -1.53 -7.34
C MET A 173 4.07 -0.20 -8.07
N GLY A 174 4.13 -0.21 -9.40
CA GLY A 174 3.80 0.96 -10.22
C GLY A 174 2.33 1.38 -10.09
N LEU A 175 1.40 0.43 -10.13
CA LEU A 175 -0.03 0.68 -9.91
C LEU A 175 -0.31 1.26 -8.52
N ILE A 176 0.38 0.77 -7.48
CA ILE A 176 0.32 1.33 -6.13
C ILE A 176 0.74 2.80 -6.16
N ALA A 177 1.92 3.12 -6.71
CA ALA A 177 2.41 4.49 -6.80
C ALA A 177 1.44 5.41 -7.55
N MET A 178 0.86 4.95 -8.66
CA MET A 178 -0.15 5.68 -9.41
C MET A 178 -1.45 5.90 -8.61
N THR A 179 -1.88 4.93 -7.81
CA THR A 179 -3.06 5.07 -6.95
C THR A 179 -2.86 6.18 -5.92
N PHE A 180 -1.70 6.24 -5.28
CA PHE A 180 -1.34 7.32 -4.35
C PHE A 180 -1.21 8.67 -5.07
N GLY A 181 -0.60 8.71 -6.26
CA GLY A 181 -0.54 9.91 -7.09
C GLY A 181 -1.92 10.42 -7.54
N ALA A 182 -2.85 9.53 -7.85
CA ALA A 182 -4.23 9.90 -8.20
C ALA A 182 -5.01 10.47 -7.00
N CYS A 183 -4.61 10.15 -5.76
CA CYS A 183 -5.21 10.74 -4.56
C CYS A 183 -4.91 12.24 -4.43
N SER A 184 -3.67 12.67 -4.74
CA SER A 184 -3.29 14.10 -4.64
C SER A 184 -3.99 14.98 -5.67
N GLN A 185 -4.38 14.41 -6.81
CA GLN A 185 -5.24 15.08 -7.77
C GLN A 185 -6.66 15.31 -7.21
N MET A 186 -7.20 14.40 -6.40
CA MET A 186 -8.52 14.59 -5.79
C MET A 186 -8.56 15.80 -4.85
N SER A 187 -7.49 16.05 -4.08
CA SER A 187 -7.38 17.24 -3.24
C SER A 187 -7.26 18.55 -4.03
N LEU A 188 -6.85 18.50 -5.31
CA LEU A 188 -6.81 19.65 -6.22
C LEU A 188 -8.17 19.93 -6.87
N PHE A 189 -9.02 18.91 -7.05
CA PHE A 189 -10.37 19.06 -7.64
C PHE A 189 -11.47 19.38 -6.61
N LEU A 190 -11.16 19.34 -5.32
CA LEU A 190 -12.06 19.77 -4.22
C LEU A 190 -11.76 21.22 -3.76
N ARG A 191 -11.03 22.00 -4.56
CA ARG A 191 -10.84 23.45 -4.38
C ARG A 191 -11.53 24.21 -5.48
#